data_AF-A0A483AFF8-F1
#
_entry.id   AF-A0A483AFF8-F1
#
_cell.length_a   1.000
_cell.length_b   1.000
_cell.length_c   1.000
_cell.angle_alpha   90.00
_cell.angle_beta   90.00
_cell.angle_gamma   90.00
#
_symmetry.space_group_name_H-M   'P 1'
#
loop_
_entity.id
_entity.type
_entity.pdbx_description
1 polymer ?
#
loop_
_entity_poly.entity_id
_entity_poly.type
_entity_poly.pdbx_seq_one_letter_code
_entity_poly.pdbx_strand_id
1 'polypeptide(L)'
;MIYKTLFFILIATASFSAILFSWHGCFMFLEVKLEKKLKANLLAPFSIFLPDLFTKKGNYHRIKFLWYISIFLVCFFLLFVLSDTKGQMSEILRY
;
A
#
# COMPACT_ATOMS: atom_id res chain seq x y z
N MET A 1 20.58 -19.49 2.78
CA MET A 1 19.75 -19.45 1.55
C MET A 1 18.34 -18.92 1.83
N ILE A 2 17.63 -19.47 2.82
CA ILE A 2 16.24 -19.11 3.18
C ILE A 2 16.02 -17.59 3.31
N TYR A 3 16.92 -16.87 3.98
CA TYR A 3 16.81 -15.42 4.16
C TYR A 3 16.79 -14.61 2.86
N LYS A 4 17.63 -15.00 1.89
CA LYS A 4 17.70 -14.32 0.58
C LYS A 4 16.41 -14.55 -0.22
N THR A 5 15.90 -15.78 -0.17
CA THR A 5 14.63 -16.15 -0.82
C THR A 5 13.46 -15.38 -0.20
N LEU A 6 13.37 -15.34 1.14
CA LEU A 6 12.33 -14.60 1.85
C LEU A 6 12.38 -13.10 1.54
N PHE A 7 13.57 -12.50 1.54
CA PHE A 7 13.76 -11.09 1.18
C PHE A 7 13.29 -10.81 -0.26
N PHE A 8 13.61 -11.69 -1.20
CA PHE A 8 13.16 -11.53 -2.59
C PHE A 8 11.65 -11.65 -2.75
N ILE A 9 11.03 -12.61 -2.06
CA ILE A 9 9.56 -12.77 -2.02
C ILE A 9 8.91 -11.50 -1.48
N LEU A 10 9.41 -10.97 -0.36
CA LEU A 10 8.88 -9.74 0.24
C LEU A 10 9.00 -8.53 -0.71
N ILE A 11 10.12 -8.38 -1.43
CA ILE A 11 10.28 -7.32 -2.45
C ILE A 11 9.28 -7.51 -3.60
N ALA A 12 9.13 -8.73 -4.10
CA ALA A 12 8.20 -9.02 -5.19
C ALA A 12 6.76 -8.72 -4.78
N THR A 13 6.34 -9.15 -3.59
CA THR A 13 5.01 -8.88 -3.05
C THR A 13 4.79 -7.39 -2.79
N ALA A 14 5.78 -6.67 -2.21
CA ALA A 14 5.70 -5.23 -2.01
C ALA A 14 5.56 -4.50 -3.37
N SER A 15 6.39 -4.83 -4.35
CA SER A 15 6.34 -4.24 -5.69
C SER A 15 4.99 -4.48 -6.38
N PHE A 16 4.48 -5.71 -6.33
CA PHE A 16 3.20 -6.07 -6.94
C PHE A 16 2.03 -5.36 -6.25
N SER A 17 2.02 -5.34 -4.92
CA SER A 17 1.03 -4.59 -4.15
C SER A 17 1.09 -3.08 -4.42
N ALA A 18 2.28 -2.53 -4.70
CA ALA A 18 2.45 -1.13 -5.06
C ALA A 18 1.79 -0.76 -6.39
N ILE A 19 1.97 -1.61 -7.40
CA ILE A 19 1.31 -1.45 -8.70
C ILE A 19 -0.21 -1.55 -8.52
N LEU A 20 -0.68 -2.54 -7.77
CA LEU A 20 -2.10 -2.78 -7.57
C LEU A 20 -2.79 -1.67 -6.78
N PHE A 21 -2.22 -1.19 -5.67
CA PHE A 21 -2.83 -0.06 -4.97
C PHE A 21 -2.79 1.19 -5.84
N SER A 22 -1.72 1.44 -6.60
CA SER A 22 -1.67 2.61 -7.50
C SER A 22 -2.75 2.56 -8.58
N TRP A 23 -2.94 1.39 -9.19
CA TRP A 23 -4.02 1.13 -10.15
C TRP A 23 -5.39 1.38 -9.53
N HIS A 24 -5.67 0.75 -8.38
CA HIS A 24 -6.95 0.92 -7.71
C HIS A 24 -7.19 2.36 -7.23
N GLY A 25 -6.14 3.08 -6.82
CA GLY A 25 -6.20 4.49 -6.45
C GLY A 25 -6.60 5.37 -7.62
N CYS A 26 -5.98 5.17 -8.79
CA CYS A 26 -6.34 5.91 -10.01
C CYS A 26 -7.81 5.72 -10.39
N PHE A 27 -8.29 4.47 -10.44
CA PHE A 27 -9.69 4.18 -10.74
C PHE A 27 -10.65 4.69 -9.65
N MET A 28 -10.24 4.67 -8.38
CA MET A 28 -11.03 5.24 -7.29
C MET A 28 -11.25 6.75 -7.50
N PHE A 29 -10.21 7.51 -7.88
CA PHE A 29 -10.34 8.95 -8.15
C PHE A 29 -11.19 9.26 -9.39
N LEU A 30 -11.16 8.40 -10.42
CA LEU A 30 -12.02 8.54 -11.60
C LEU A 30 -13.50 8.28 -11.27
N GLU A 31 -13.78 7.45 -10.26
CA GLU A 31 -15.12 7.02 -9.87
C GLU A 31 -15.71 7.83 -8.68
N VAL A 32 -15.21 9.05 -8.47
CA VAL A 32 -15.80 10.02 -7.52
C VAL A 32 -17.09 10.60 -8.13
N LYS A 33 -18.19 10.61 -7.36
CA LYS A 33 -19.45 11.22 -7.80
C LYS A 33 -19.22 12.70 -8.16
N LEU A 34 -19.60 13.09 -9.37
CA LEU A 34 -19.33 14.42 -9.93
C LEU A 34 -19.88 15.55 -9.05
N GLU A 35 -21.06 15.31 -8.47
CA GLU A 35 -21.78 16.17 -7.51
C GLU A 35 -20.99 16.42 -6.22
N LYS A 36 -20.10 15.49 -5.85
CA LYS A 36 -19.33 15.50 -4.61
C LYS A 36 -17.85 15.79 -4.83
N LYS A 37 -17.40 16.04 -6.07
CA LYS A 37 -16.00 16.35 -6.41
C LYS A 37 -15.45 17.52 -5.60
N LEU A 38 -16.24 18.58 -5.42
CA LEU A 38 -15.83 19.77 -4.68
C LEU A 38 -15.58 19.45 -3.19
N LYS A 39 -16.45 18.63 -2.58
CA LYS A 39 -16.27 18.13 -1.20
C LYS A 39 -15.11 17.13 -1.09
N ALA A 40 -14.93 16.28 -2.08
CA ALA A 40 -13.83 15.32 -2.14
C ALA A 40 -12.47 16.01 -2.21
N ASN A 41 -12.36 17.13 -2.94
CA ASN A 41 -11.12 17.89 -3.04
C ASN A 41 -10.78 18.63 -1.73
N LEU A 42 -11.80 19.10 -1.00
CA LEU A 42 -11.66 19.78 0.28
C LEU A 42 -11.29 18.81 1.42
N LEU A 43 -11.72 17.56 1.30
CA LEU A 43 -11.42 16.47 2.23
C LEU A 43 -10.39 15.47 1.66
N ALA A 44 -9.58 15.88 0.68
CA ALA A 44 -8.75 14.99 -0.14
C ALA A 44 -8.01 13.88 0.63
N PRO A 45 -7.33 14.13 1.76
CA PRO A 45 -6.66 13.04 2.49
C PRO A 45 -7.63 12.09 3.21
N PHE A 46 -8.79 12.56 3.65
CA PHE A 46 -9.78 11.77 4.38
C PHE A 46 -10.86 11.15 3.49
N SER A 47 -10.94 11.58 2.22
CA SER A 47 -11.94 11.14 1.25
C SER A 47 -11.94 9.62 1.05
N ILE A 48 -10.78 8.98 1.18
CA ILE A 48 -10.58 7.52 1.05
C ILE A 48 -11.37 6.73 2.12
N PHE A 49 -11.69 7.35 3.25
CA PHE A 49 -12.45 6.72 4.34
C PHE A 49 -13.97 6.96 4.24
N LEU A 50 -14.42 7.79 3.29
CA LEU A 50 -15.82 8.18 3.14
C LEU A 50 -16.49 7.40 1.99
N PRO A 51 -17.22 6.29 2.28
CA PRO A 51 -17.83 5.45 1.24
C PRO A 51 -18.87 6.19 0.39
N ASP A 52 -19.46 7.27 0.90
CA ASP A 52 -20.56 7.98 0.24
C ASP A 52 -20.07 8.95 -0.87
N LEU A 53 -18.75 9.17 -0.98
CA LEU A 53 -18.16 10.01 -2.03
C LEU A 53 -18.04 9.29 -3.38
N PHE A 54 -17.98 7.97 -3.38
CA PHE A 54 -17.69 7.16 -4.56
C PHE A 54 -18.93 6.50 -5.15
N THR A 55 -18.87 6.15 -6.43
CA THR A 55 -19.84 5.24 -7.05
C THR A 55 -19.72 3.83 -6.44
N LYS A 56 -20.67 2.93 -6.73
CA LYS A 56 -20.57 1.51 -6.31
C LYS A 56 -19.26 0.88 -6.79
N LYS A 57 -18.83 1.22 -8.01
CA LYS A 57 -17.55 0.79 -8.59
C LYS A 57 -16.36 1.47 -7.90
N GLY A 58 -16.41 2.77 -7.67
CA GLY A 58 -15.37 3.48 -6.92
C GLY A 58 -15.15 2.91 -5.51
N ASN A 59 -16.22 2.52 -4.81
CA ASN A 59 -16.11 1.86 -3.50
C ASN A 59 -15.44 0.49 -3.56
N TYR A 60 -15.66 -0.28 -4.62
CA TYR A 60 -14.93 -1.52 -4.85
C TYR A 60 -13.42 -1.26 -5.00
N HIS A 61 -13.04 -0.25 -5.80
CA HIS A 61 -11.65 0.15 -5.95
C HIS A 61 -11.06 0.70 -4.63
N ARG A 62 -11.83 1.46 -3.85
CA ARG A 62 -11.45 1.97 -2.52
C ARG A 62 -11.10 0.85 -1.55
N ILE A 63 -11.95 -0.18 -1.46
CA ILE A 63 -11.70 -1.33 -0.59
C ILE A 63 -10.42 -2.03 -1.04
N LYS A 64 -10.29 -2.37 -2.32
CA LYS A 64 -9.07 -3.01 -2.83
C LYS A 64 -7.81 -2.16 -2.64
N PHE A 65 -7.91 -0.85 -2.84
CA PHE A 65 -6.83 0.10 -2.57
C PHE A 65 -6.35 -0.03 -1.12
N LEU A 66 -7.28 0.01 -0.15
CA LEU A 66 -6.98 -0.14 1.27
C LEU A 66 -6.37 -1.50 1.61
N TRP A 67 -6.82 -2.58 0.97
CA TRP A 67 -6.22 -3.90 1.16
C TRP A 67 -4.77 -3.95 0.65
N TYR A 68 -4.52 -3.46 -0.56
CA TYR A 68 -3.18 -3.53 -1.16
C TYR A 68 -2.19 -2.56 -0.49
N ILE A 69 -2.63 -1.39 -0.03
CA ILE A 69 -1.76 -0.49 0.75
C ILE A 69 -1.39 -1.10 2.10
N SER A 70 -2.32 -1.82 2.76
CA SER A 70 -2.01 -2.56 3.99
C SER A 70 -0.99 -3.68 3.75
N ILE A 71 -1.16 -4.47 2.68
CA ILE A 71 -0.18 -5.50 2.30
C ILE A 71 1.19 -4.89 2.03
N PHE A 72 1.24 -3.79 1.26
CA PHE A 72 2.46 -3.06 0.98
C PHE A 72 3.16 -2.61 2.27
N LEU A 73 2.43 -1.98 3.18
CA LEU A 73 2.97 -1.49 4.46
C LEU A 73 3.53 -2.62 5.32
N VAL A 74 2.83 -3.75 5.40
CA VAL A 74 3.31 -4.93 6.14
C VAL A 74 4.58 -5.49 5.50
N CYS A 75 4.60 -5.67 4.18
CA CYS A 75 5.80 -6.16 3.48
C CYS A 75 6.97 -5.19 3.61
N PHE A 76 6.73 -3.88 3.50
CA PHE A 76 7.74 -2.84 3.66
C PHE A 76 8.31 -2.83 5.09
N PHE A 77 7.44 -2.91 6.10
CA PHE A 77 7.86 -3.02 7.50
C PHE A 77 8.70 -4.27 7.76
N LEU A 78 8.26 -5.43 7.24
CA LEU A 78 9.03 -6.66 7.34
C LEU A 78 10.39 -6.55 6.64
N LEU A 79 10.46 -5.93 5.46
CA LEU A 79 11.73 -5.67 4.77
C LEU A 79 12.65 -4.76 5.58
N PHE A 80 12.11 -3.74 6.24
CA PHE A 80 12.85 -2.84 7.12
C PHE A 80 13.46 -3.61 8.30
N VAL A 81 12.64 -4.37 9.04
CA VAL A 81 13.09 -5.20 10.16
C VAL A 81 14.13 -6.23 9.69
N LEU A 82 13.91 -6.89 8.56
CA LEU A 82 14.83 -7.87 8.00
C LEU A 82 16.16 -7.22 7.57
N SER A 83 16.16 -5.95 7.19
CA SER A 83 17.38 -5.23 6.82
C SER A 83 18.18 -4.82 8.06
N ASP A 84 17.49 -4.33 9.10
CA ASP A 84 18.08 -3.89 10.36
C ASP A 84 18.74 -5.05 11.13
N THR A 85 18.03 -6.17 11.29
CA THR A 85 18.57 -7.38 11.94
C THR A 85 19.83 -7.91 11.26
N LYS A 86 19.90 -7.82 9.92
CA LYS A 86 21.09 -8.23 9.17
C LYS A 86 22.26 -7.25 9.40
N GLY A 87 21.98 -5.96 9.51
CA GLY A 87 22.98 -4.93 9.84
C GLY A 87 23.61 -5.19 11.21
N GLN A 88 22.78 -5.36 12.24
CA GLN A 88 23.23 -5.66 13.60
C GLN A 88 24.06 -6.94 13.68
N MET A 89 23.63 -8.02 13.03
CA MET A 89 24.37 -9.29 13.03
C MET A 89 25.74 -9.18 12.32
N SER A 90 25.87 -8.28 11.34
CA SER A 90 27.14 -8.01 10.65
C SER A 90 28.11 -7.17 11.48
N GLU A 91 27.62 -6.32 12.37
CA GLU A 91 28.45 -5.59 13.33
C GLU A 91 28.97 -6.51 14.43
N ILE A 92 28.12 -7.38 15.00
CA ILE A 92 28.53 -8.34 16.04
C ILE A 92 29.64 -9.28 15.55
N LEU A 93 29.61 -9.72 14.29
CA LEU A 93 30.64 -10.58 13.69
C LEU A 93 31.95 -9.85 13.33
N ARG A 94 31.98 -8.51 13.40
CA ARG A 94 33.21 -7.72 13.17
C ARG A 94 33.99 -7.44 14.45
N TYR A 95 33.42 -7.69 15.62
CA TYR A 95 34.05 -7.61 16.94
C TYR A 95 34.33 -9.01 17.48
#